data_AF-I4AL98-F1
#
_entry.id   AF-I4AL98-F1
#
_cell.length_a   1.000
_cell.length_b   1.000
_cell.length_c   1.000
_cell.angle_alpha   90.00
_cell.angle_beta   90.00
_cell.angle_gamma   90.00
#
_symmetry.space_group_name_H-M   'P 1'
#
loop_
_entity.id
_entity.type
_entity.pdbx_description
1 polymer ?
#
loop_
_entity_poly.entity_id
_entity_poly.type
_entity_poly.pdbx_seq_one_letter_code
_entity_poly.pdbx_strand_id
1 'polypeptide(L)'
;MKKTNYSLIYKAIIPIGILLFFILLSELRTEGDFGGLIGGFKILFFLFVGAGIFLFTLIKSIIRIRKGRNIKESKIILTVLVISTLIGVSSFWFPYDFFDKKPEFIALDEMGNKLTLNEGKFMLKTREIEWTTIRRGEYRIESDTIYLDINKERYLAKRAKKYLIEKENLIPVYSDGIETDSTVFLKIVQEIKN
;
A
#
# COMPACT_ATOMS: atom_id res chain seq x y z
N MET A 1 -27.05 21.11 -33.96
CA MET A 1 -25.99 20.33 -33.26
C MET A 1 -26.50 18.92 -32.97
N LYS A 2 -25.77 17.85 -33.36
CA LYS A 2 -26.12 16.48 -32.94
C LYS A 2 -25.98 16.38 -31.41
N LYS A 3 -27.02 15.88 -30.73
CA LYS A 3 -26.99 15.59 -29.29
C LYS A 3 -25.93 14.53 -29.00
N THR A 4 -25.16 14.75 -27.93
CA THR A 4 -24.15 13.81 -27.45
C THR A 4 -24.82 12.48 -27.04
N ASN A 5 -24.28 11.35 -27.50
CA ASN A 5 -24.79 10.04 -27.14
C ASN A 5 -24.18 9.55 -25.81
N TYR A 6 -24.79 9.94 -24.70
CA TYR A 6 -24.35 9.54 -23.35
C TYR A 6 -24.39 8.03 -23.12
N SER A 7 -25.34 7.30 -23.70
CA SER A 7 -25.43 5.84 -23.55
C SER A 7 -24.15 5.14 -24.04
N LEU A 8 -23.58 5.63 -25.15
CA LEU A 8 -22.35 5.10 -25.71
C LEU A 8 -21.11 5.44 -24.86
N ILE A 9 -21.13 6.58 -24.16
CA ILE A 9 -20.09 6.96 -23.19
C ILE A 9 -20.18 6.07 -21.95
N TYR A 10 -21.37 5.92 -21.35
CA TYR A 10 -21.57 5.09 -20.16
C TYR A 10 -21.16 3.63 -20.38
N LYS A 11 -21.55 3.03 -21.51
CA LYS A 11 -21.15 1.65 -21.86
C LYS A 11 -19.64 1.45 -21.97
N ALA A 12 -18.87 2.50 -22.25
CA ALA A 12 -17.42 2.44 -22.32
C ALA A 12 -16.75 2.76 -20.97
N ILE A 13 -17.32 3.68 -20.19
CA ILE A 13 -16.75 4.11 -18.90
C ILE A 13 -17.03 3.09 -17.78
N ILE A 14 -18.21 2.45 -17.75
CA ILE A 14 -18.57 1.50 -16.68
C ILE A 14 -17.53 0.37 -16.54
N PRO A 15 -17.10 -0.31 -17.63
CA PRO A 15 -16.05 -1.33 -17.53
C PRO A 15 -14.72 -0.79 -17.01
N ILE A 16 -14.34 0.44 -17.40
CA ILE A 16 -13.11 1.10 -16.94
C ILE A 16 -13.21 1.42 -15.45
N GLY A 17 -14.36 1.92 -15.00
CA GLY A 17 -14.61 2.24 -13.59
C GLY A 17 -14.61 1.00 -12.70
N ILE A 18 -15.21 -0.11 -13.15
CA ILE A 18 -15.15 -1.40 -12.45
C ILE A 18 -13.69 -1.87 -12.33
N LEU A 19 -12.91 -1.74 -13.40
CA LEU A 19 -11.49 -2.08 -13.40
C LEU A 19 -10.68 -1.25 -12.40
N LEU A 20 -10.85 0.08 -12.44
CA LEU A 20 -10.21 0.99 -11.48
C LEU A 20 -10.62 0.69 -10.04
N PHE A 21 -11.90 0.38 -9.80
CA PHE A 21 -12.38 -0.03 -8.49
C PHE A 21 -11.64 -1.28 -7.99
N PHE A 22 -11.45 -2.30 -8.84
CA PHE A 22 -10.68 -3.48 -8.47
C PHE A 22 -9.18 -3.21 -8.29
N ILE A 23 -8.58 -2.27 -9.03
CA ILE A 23 -7.19 -1.82 -8.78
C ILE A 23 -7.10 -1.22 -7.38
N LEU A 24 -7.97 -0.28 -7.04
CA LEU A 24 -7.98 0.36 -5.73
C LEU A 24 -8.29 -0.64 -4.60
N LEU A 25 -9.22 -1.57 -4.84
CA LEU A 25 -9.52 -2.65 -3.90
C LEU A 25 -8.32 -3.63 -3.76
N SER A 26 -7.48 -3.76 -4.79
CA SER A 26 -6.29 -4.60 -4.72
C SER A 26 -5.18 -4.00 -3.85
N GLU A 27 -5.13 -2.67 -3.74
CA GLU A 27 -4.24 -1.97 -2.81
C GLU A 27 -4.68 -2.14 -1.34
N LEU A 28 -5.95 -2.46 -1.09
CA LEU A 28 -6.41 -2.88 0.23
C LEU A 28 -5.84 -4.27 0.53
N ARG A 29 -4.74 -4.28 1.30
CA ARG A 29 -3.96 -5.46 1.67
C ARG A 29 -4.82 -6.62 2.18
N THR A 30 -4.57 -7.79 1.61
CA THR A 30 -4.87 -9.09 2.23
C THR A 30 -3.66 -9.54 3.03
N GLU A 31 -3.69 -9.37 4.35
CA GLU A 31 -2.66 -9.90 5.28
C GLU A 31 -2.75 -11.45 5.35
N GLY A 32 -1.61 -12.16 5.38
CA GLY A 32 -1.52 -13.62 5.58
C GLY A 32 -0.79 -14.41 4.48
N ASP A 33 -0.53 -15.71 4.73
CA ASP A 33 0.25 -16.62 3.85
C ASP A 33 -0.36 -16.84 2.45
N PHE A 34 -1.65 -16.55 2.27
CA PHE A 34 -2.33 -16.56 0.96
C PHE A 34 -2.26 -15.22 0.21
N GLY A 35 -1.74 -14.16 0.83
CA GLY A 35 -1.72 -12.80 0.28
C GLY A 35 -0.90 -12.69 -1.01
N GLY A 36 0.22 -13.42 -1.11
CA GLY A 36 1.07 -13.44 -2.31
C GLY A 36 0.43 -14.16 -3.50
N LEU A 37 -0.27 -15.28 -3.26
CA LEU A 37 -0.98 -16.06 -4.28
C LEU A 37 -2.18 -15.29 -4.83
N ILE A 38 -2.94 -14.64 -3.95
CA ILE A 38 -4.05 -13.76 -4.31
C ILE A 38 -3.52 -12.52 -5.05
N GLY A 39 -2.38 -11.96 -4.62
CA GLY A 39 -1.69 -10.86 -5.32
C GLY A 39 -1.28 -11.22 -6.75
N GLY A 40 -0.64 -12.38 -6.94
CA GLY A 40 -0.25 -12.88 -8.27
C GLY A 40 -1.45 -13.12 -9.20
N PHE A 41 -2.52 -13.74 -8.69
CA PHE A 41 -3.76 -13.93 -9.46
C PHE A 41 -4.42 -12.60 -9.85
N LYS A 42 -4.44 -11.61 -8.94
CA LYS A 42 -4.95 -10.26 -9.21
C LYS A 42 -4.16 -9.57 -10.32
N ILE A 43 -2.84 -9.64 -10.28
CA ILE A 43 -1.96 -9.07 -11.33
C ILE A 43 -2.23 -9.75 -12.67
N LEU A 44 -2.31 -11.09 -12.71
CA LEU A 44 -2.62 -11.83 -13.93
C LEU A 44 -4.00 -11.45 -14.49
N PHE A 45 -5.03 -11.44 -13.65
CA PHE A 45 -6.38 -11.06 -14.04
C PHE A 45 -6.40 -9.64 -14.62
N PHE A 46 -5.70 -8.70 -13.99
CA PHE A 46 -5.56 -7.33 -14.48
C PHE A 46 -4.83 -7.27 -15.83
N LEU A 47 -3.74 -8.02 -16.00
CA LEU A 47 -2.99 -8.09 -17.25
C LEU A 47 -3.85 -8.60 -18.40
N PHE A 48 -4.61 -9.67 -18.20
CA PHE A 48 -5.38 -10.27 -19.29
C PHE A 48 -6.72 -9.54 -19.53
N VAL A 49 -7.50 -9.30 -18.48
CA VAL A 49 -8.84 -8.69 -18.60
C VAL A 49 -8.73 -7.17 -18.76
N GLY A 50 -7.85 -6.54 -17.97
CA GLY A 50 -7.60 -5.10 -18.04
C GLY A 50 -7.01 -4.66 -19.36
N ALA A 51 -5.91 -5.29 -19.81
CA ALA A 51 -5.31 -4.95 -21.10
C ALA A 51 -6.25 -5.29 -22.27
N GLY A 52 -7.02 -6.37 -22.17
CA GLY A 52 -8.02 -6.74 -23.17
C GLY A 52 -9.11 -5.67 -23.34
N ILE A 53 -9.73 -5.23 -22.23
CA ILE A 53 -10.75 -4.17 -22.25
C ILE A 53 -10.16 -2.84 -22.72
N PHE A 54 -8.95 -2.51 -22.28
CA PHE A 54 -8.23 -1.31 -22.71
C PHE A 54 -7.98 -1.29 -24.22
N LEU A 55 -7.38 -2.35 -24.77
CA LEU A 55 -7.09 -2.45 -26.21
C LEU A 55 -8.38 -2.43 -27.02
N PHE A 56 -9.41 -3.14 -26.58
CA PHE A 56 -10.71 -3.15 -27.25
C PHE A 56 -11.34 -1.76 -27.31
N THR A 57 -11.35 -1.03 -26.18
CA THR A 57 -11.93 0.32 -26.11
C THR A 57 -11.11 1.34 -26.90
N LEU A 58 -9.78 1.23 -26.87
CA LEU A 58 -8.86 2.04 -27.68
C LEU A 58 -9.12 1.86 -29.18
N ILE A 59 -9.03 0.62 -29.68
CA ILE A 59 -9.20 0.28 -31.10
C ILE A 59 -10.59 0.71 -31.59
N LYS A 60 -11.65 0.38 -30.83
CA LYS A 60 -13.03 0.72 -31.23
C LYS A 60 -13.28 2.22 -31.26
N SER A 61 -12.60 3.00 -30.43
CA SER A 61 -12.74 4.47 -30.41
C SER A 61 -11.95 5.12 -31.56
N ILE A 62 -10.74 4.62 -31.86
CA ILE A 62 -9.95 5.07 -33.02
C ILE A 62 -10.69 4.77 -34.33
N ILE A 63 -11.24 3.55 -34.50
CA ILE A 63 -12.01 3.18 -35.69
C ILE A 63 -13.23 4.10 -35.87
N ARG A 64 -13.92 4.45 -34.79
CA ARG A 64 -15.08 5.36 -34.82
C ARG A 64 -14.67 6.76 -35.31
N ILE A 65 -13.56 7.29 -34.81
CA ILE A 65 -13.00 8.57 -35.25
C ILE A 65 -12.63 8.52 -36.73
N ARG A 66 -11.90 7.48 -37.17
CA ARG A 66 -11.51 7.31 -38.58
C ARG A 66 -12.70 7.21 -39.53
N LYS A 67 -13.80 6.59 -39.09
CA LYS A 67 -15.06 6.49 -39.83
C LYS A 67 -15.94 7.75 -39.72
N GLY A 68 -15.49 8.80 -39.03
CA GLY A 68 -16.24 10.04 -38.83
C GLY A 68 -17.51 9.89 -37.97
N ARG A 69 -17.66 8.78 -37.24
CA ARG A 69 -18.86 8.47 -36.44
C ARG A 69 -18.59 8.74 -34.96
N ASN A 70 -19.49 9.50 -34.31
CA ASN A 70 -19.44 9.75 -32.86
C ASN A 70 -18.05 10.26 -32.40
N ILE A 71 -17.49 11.23 -33.15
CA ILE A 71 -16.14 11.75 -32.95
C ILE A 71 -16.02 12.39 -31.56
N LYS A 72 -17.03 13.17 -31.14
CA LYS A 72 -17.04 13.85 -29.83
C LYS A 72 -17.01 12.83 -28.68
N GLU A 73 -17.88 11.83 -28.73
CA GLU A 73 -17.96 10.78 -27.71
C GLU A 73 -16.69 9.93 -27.67
N SER A 74 -16.13 9.61 -28.84
CA SER A 74 -14.90 8.82 -28.92
C SER A 74 -13.70 9.57 -28.34
N LYS A 75 -13.62 10.90 -28.52
CA LYS A 75 -12.62 11.74 -27.85
C LYS A 75 -12.78 11.71 -26.33
N ILE A 76 -14.01 11.86 -25.81
CA ILE A 76 -14.28 11.79 -24.37
C ILE A 76 -13.85 10.44 -23.79
N ILE A 77 -14.21 9.34 -24.45
CA ILE A 77 -13.83 7.99 -24.03
C ILE A 77 -12.30 7.83 -23.98
N LEU A 78 -11.59 8.32 -25.00
CA LEU A 78 -10.12 8.28 -25.03
C LEU A 78 -9.50 9.12 -23.91
N THR A 79 -10.03 10.31 -23.61
CA THR A 79 -9.54 11.14 -22.51
C THR A 79 -9.70 10.42 -21.17
N VAL A 80 -10.86 9.83 -20.90
CA VAL A 80 -11.10 9.05 -19.68
C VAL A 80 -10.16 7.85 -19.61
N LEU A 81 -9.95 7.17 -20.74
CA LEU A 81 -9.03 6.03 -20.84
C LEU A 81 -7.60 6.44 -20.45
N VAL A 82 -7.09 7.56 -20.97
CA VAL A 82 -5.75 8.08 -20.66
C VAL A 82 -5.61 8.41 -19.18
N ILE A 83 -6.57 9.14 -18.59
CA ILE A 83 -6.56 9.47 -17.16
C ILE A 83 -6.55 8.20 -16.31
N SER A 84 -7.39 7.23 -16.69
CA SER A 84 -7.48 5.94 -15.99
C SER A 84 -6.17 5.16 -16.05
N THR A 85 -5.48 5.17 -17.20
CA THR A 85 -4.16 4.55 -17.34
C THR A 85 -3.12 5.24 -16.47
N LEU A 86 -3.10 6.58 -16.42
CA LEU A 86 -2.16 7.31 -15.57
C LEU A 86 -2.37 6.97 -14.09
N ILE A 87 -3.62 6.92 -13.64
CA ILE A 87 -3.98 6.49 -12.28
C ILE A 87 -3.50 5.06 -12.05
N GLY A 88 -3.85 4.12 -12.93
CA GLY A 88 -3.46 2.72 -12.80
C GLY A 88 -1.94 2.50 -12.78
N VAL A 89 -1.19 3.17 -13.66
CA VAL A 89 0.28 3.09 -13.66
C VAL A 89 0.87 3.69 -12.38
N SER A 90 0.32 4.81 -11.90
CA SER A 90 0.77 5.40 -10.63
C SER A 90 0.54 4.48 -9.44
N SER A 91 -0.58 3.73 -9.44
CA SER A 91 -0.89 2.69 -8.45
C SER A 91 0.18 1.59 -8.40
N PHE A 92 0.70 1.16 -9.56
CA PHE A 92 1.81 0.20 -9.65
C PHE A 92 3.17 0.78 -9.25
N TRP A 93 3.36 2.10 -9.34
CA TRP A 93 4.61 2.77 -9.00
C TRP A 93 4.69 3.20 -7.53
N PHE A 94 3.62 3.00 -6.74
CA PHE A 94 3.76 3.12 -5.30
C PHE A 94 4.76 2.07 -4.83
N PRO A 95 5.85 2.48 -4.15
CA PRO A 95 6.94 1.58 -3.82
C PRO A 95 6.39 0.38 -3.06
N TYR A 96 6.64 -0.80 -3.64
CA TYR A 96 6.46 -2.11 -3.00
C TYR A 96 6.94 -2.00 -1.57
N ASP A 97 6.00 -2.21 -0.68
CA ASP A 97 6.06 -1.70 0.66
C ASP A 97 6.86 -2.70 1.50
N PHE A 98 7.32 -2.27 2.68
CA PHE A 98 8.22 -3.00 3.58
C PHE A 98 7.84 -4.47 3.84
N PHE A 99 6.58 -4.82 3.62
CA PHE A 99 5.96 -6.11 3.89
C PHE A 99 6.13 -7.17 2.78
N ASP A 100 6.62 -6.79 1.59
CA ASP A 100 6.81 -7.75 0.49
C ASP A 100 8.15 -8.49 0.59
N LYS A 101 9.09 -7.96 1.38
CA LYS A 101 10.33 -8.63 1.75
C LYS A 101 10.10 -9.46 3.00
N LYS A 102 10.69 -10.66 3.04
CA LYS A 102 10.65 -11.50 4.23
C LYS A 102 11.36 -10.73 5.36
N PRO A 103 10.65 -10.37 6.44
CA PRO A 103 11.24 -9.55 7.49
C PRO A 103 12.33 -10.31 8.22
N GLU A 104 13.38 -9.60 8.62
CA GLU A 104 14.49 -10.12 9.44
C GLU A 104 14.06 -10.23 10.90
N PHE A 105 13.21 -9.30 11.34
CA PHE A 105 12.72 -9.20 12.70
C PHE A 105 11.25 -8.77 12.72
N ILE A 106 10.46 -9.42 13.57
CA ILE A 106 9.07 -9.03 13.84
C ILE A 106 8.82 -9.05 15.34
N ALA A 107 8.30 -7.94 15.85
CA ALA A 107 7.64 -7.90 17.15
C ALA A 107 6.23 -7.34 17.03
N LEU A 108 5.26 -7.92 17.73
CA LEU A 108 3.86 -7.51 17.69
C LEU A 108 3.14 -7.71 19.03
N ASP A 109 1.99 -7.08 19.20
CA ASP A 109 1.10 -7.27 20.34
C ASP A 109 -0.32 -7.67 19.91
N GLU A 110 -1.18 -7.94 20.90
CA GLU A 110 -2.59 -8.31 20.67
C GLU A 110 -3.44 -7.15 20.14
N MET A 111 -3.00 -5.90 20.36
CA MET A 111 -3.67 -4.70 19.86
C MET A 111 -3.39 -4.44 18.36
N GLY A 112 -2.42 -5.17 17.77
CA GLY A 112 -2.02 -5.03 16.37
C GLY A 112 -0.96 -3.95 16.15
N ASN A 113 -0.28 -3.51 17.21
CA ASN A 113 0.99 -2.81 17.10
C ASN A 113 2.04 -3.79 16.57
N LYS A 114 2.92 -3.32 15.67
CA LYS A 114 3.91 -4.16 15.01
C LYS A 114 5.16 -3.36 14.68
N LEU A 115 6.32 -3.84 15.13
CA LEU A 115 7.62 -3.42 14.63
C LEU A 115 8.16 -4.49 13.69
N THR A 116 8.55 -4.07 12.50
CA THR A 116 9.15 -4.93 11.48
C THR A 116 10.48 -4.33 11.06
N LEU A 117 11.55 -5.12 11.01
CA LEU A 117 12.88 -4.70 10.56
C LEU A 117 13.34 -5.54 9.36
N ASN A 118 14.02 -4.89 8.42
CA ASN A 118 14.50 -5.50 7.19
C ASN A 118 15.52 -4.58 6.50
N GLU A 119 16.71 -5.10 6.17
CA GLU A 119 17.76 -4.42 5.40
C GLU A 119 18.07 -2.99 5.90
N GLY A 120 18.25 -2.82 7.21
CA GLY A 120 18.54 -1.50 7.82
C GLY A 120 17.37 -0.51 7.84
N LYS A 121 16.18 -0.91 7.39
CA LYS A 121 14.94 -0.12 7.46
C LYS A 121 13.97 -0.70 8.47
N PHE A 122 13.20 0.17 9.12
CA PHE A 122 12.13 -0.23 10.02
C PHE A 122 10.77 0.21 9.51
N MET A 123 9.76 -0.49 10.00
CA MET A 123 8.40 -0.02 9.98
C MET A 123 7.72 -0.33 11.31
N LEU A 124 7.17 0.73 11.93
CA LEU A 124 6.41 0.68 13.16
C LEU A 124 4.94 1.02 12.86
N LYS A 125 4.07 0.02 12.94
CA LYS A 125 2.61 0.17 12.91
C LYS A 125 2.11 0.29 14.34
N THR A 126 1.44 1.39 14.66
CA THR A 126 0.77 1.55 15.96
C THR A 126 -0.72 1.76 15.77
N ARG A 127 -1.53 0.94 16.43
CA ARG A 127 -2.98 1.04 16.41
C ARG A 127 -3.46 1.78 17.66
N GLU A 128 -4.06 2.93 17.45
CA GLU A 128 -4.80 3.67 18.47
C GLU A 128 -6.31 3.47 18.20
N ILE A 129 -7.16 3.79 19.19
CA ILE A 129 -8.61 3.48 19.19
C ILE A 129 -9.28 3.95 17.88
N GLU A 130 -8.86 5.09 17.34
CA GLU A 130 -9.50 5.72 16.17
C GLU A 130 -8.62 5.77 14.91
N TRP A 131 -7.34 5.44 14.99
CA TRP A 131 -6.44 5.50 13.83
C TRP A 131 -5.24 4.56 13.92
N THR A 132 -4.74 4.15 12.76
CA THR A 132 -3.46 3.42 12.64
C THR A 132 -2.39 4.37 12.12
N THR A 133 -1.27 4.47 12.83
CA THR A 133 -0.09 5.22 12.38
C THR A 133 0.96 4.25 11.88
N ILE A 134 1.55 4.51 10.71
CA ILE A 134 2.67 3.77 10.17
C ILE A 134 3.87 4.72 10.08
N ARG A 135 4.94 4.39 10.80
CA ARG A 135 6.23 5.09 10.72
C ARG A 135 7.23 4.20 10.00
N ARG A 136 8.07 4.81 9.17
CA ARG A 136 9.15 4.15 8.42
C ARG A 136 10.41 5.00 8.52
N GLY A 137 11.57 4.35 8.49
CA GLY A 137 12.86 5.01 8.54
C GLY A 137 14.00 4.01 8.58
N GLU A 138 15.19 4.46 8.94
CA GLU A 138 16.36 3.62 9.16
C GLU A 138 16.44 3.17 10.62
N TYR A 139 16.98 1.97 10.85
CA TYR A 139 17.28 1.49 12.19
C TYR A 139 18.73 1.06 12.34
N ARG A 140 19.17 1.02 13.59
CA ARG A 140 20.44 0.41 13.98
C ARG A 140 20.21 -0.48 15.19
N ILE A 141 20.91 -1.59 15.26
CA ILE A 141 20.94 -2.46 16.43
C ILE A 141 22.33 -2.36 17.01
N GLU A 142 22.41 -1.99 18.29
CA GLU A 142 23.65 -2.00 19.06
C GLU A 142 23.41 -2.88 20.28
N SER A 143 24.09 -4.03 20.31
CA SER A 143 23.92 -5.05 21.35
C SER A 143 22.45 -5.50 21.49
N ASP A 144 21.81 -5.14 22.60
CA ASP A 144 20.42 -5.46 22.96
C ASP A 144 19.46 -4.31 22.68
N THR A 145 19.90 -3.24 22.02
CA THR A 145 19.09 -2.04 21.82
C THR A 145 18.87 -1.74 20.34
N ILE A 146 17.60 -1.55 19.97
CA ILE A 146 17.18 -1.10 18.64
C ILE A 146 16.96 0.42 18.67
N TYR A 147 17.64 1.14 17.78
CA TYR A 147 17.50 2.57 17.56
C TYR A 147 16.72 2.82 16.28
N LEU A 148 15.63 3.58 16.37
CA LEU A 148 14.81 3.99 15.23
C LEU A 148 15.08 5.46 14.90
N ASP A 149 15.51 5.74 13.67
CA ASP A 149 15.68 7.12 13.20
C ASP A 149 14.30 7.75 12.89
N ILE A 150 13.70 8.33 13.92
CA ILE A 150 12.41 9.01 13.84
C ILE A 150 12.66 10.53 13.80
N ASN A 151 12.85 11.06 12.60
CA ASN A 151 13.11 12.48 12.34
C ASN A 151 11.88 13.40 12.44
N LYS A 152 10.67 12.84 12.55
CA LYS A 152 9.42 13.62 12.65
C LYS A 152 8.63 13.24 13.90
N GLU A 153 8.79 14.04 14.95
CA GLU A 153 7.86 14.03 16.07
C GLU A 153 6.54 14.66 15.58
N ARG A 154 5.48 13.86 15.52
CA ARG A 154 4.12 14.42 15.45
C ARG A 154 3.74 14.84 16.86
N TYR A 155 3.27 16.07 16.97
CA TYR A 155 2.96 16.85 18.18
C TYR A 155 2.11 16.16 19.26
N LEU A 156 1.50 15.01 18.97
CA LEU A 156 0.44 14.41 19.80
C LEU A 156 0.81 13.08 20.46
N ALA A 157 1.98 12.49 20.17
CA ALA A 157 2.42 11.29 20.88
C ALA A 157 3.96 11.25 20.98
N LYS A 158 4.48 11.40 22.21
CA LYS A 158 5.85 10.99 22.53
C LYS A 158 5.95 9.50 22.25
N ARG A 159 6.85 9.10 21.36
CA ARG A 159 7.10 7.69 21.02
C ARG A 159 8.58 7.41 21.21
N ALA A 160 8.89 6.26 21.80
CA ALA A 160 10.26 5.86 22.02
C ALA A 160 11.00 5.76 20.69
N LYS A 161 12.22 6.30 20.66
CA LYS A 161 13.16 6.15 19.54
C LYS A 161 14.11 4.97 19.76
N LYS A 162 14.05 4.37 20.95
CA LYS A 162 14.93 3.32 21.43
C LYS A 162 14.09 2.21 22.04
N TYR A 163 14.46 0.96 21.76
CA TYR A 163 13.79 -0.21 22.30
C TYR A 163 14.83 -1.20 22.80
N LEU A 164 14.71 -1.63 24.05
CA LEU A 164 15.53 -2.68 24.64
C LEU A 164 14.90 -4.04 24.30
N ILE A 165 15.73 -4.96 23.83
CA ILE A 165 15.41 -6.38 23.65
C ILE A 165 15.69 -7.08 24.97
N GLU A 166 14.64 -7.51 25.65
CA GLU A 166 14.76 -8.32 26.86
C GLU A 166 14.00 -9.64 26.67
N LYS A 167 14.76 -10.73 26.49
CA LYS A 167 14.23 -12.05 26.14
C LYS A 167 13.37 -11.95 24.87
N GLU A 168 12.07 -12.23 24.96
CA GLU A 168 11.11 -12.15 23.87
C GLU A 168 10.32 -10.83 23.87
N ASN A 169 10.76 -9.82 24.63
CA ASN A 169 10.03 -8.56 24.78
C ASN A 169 10.83 -7.38 24.23
N LEU A 170 10.12 -6.44 23.62
CA LEU A 170 10.61 -5.10 23.34
C LEU A 170 10.07 -4.12 24.35
N ILE A 171 10.98 -3.44 25.04
CA ILE A 171 10.69 -2.45 26.07
C ILE A 171 11.08 -1.07 25.52
N PRO A 172 10.14 -0.10 25.45
CA PRO A 172 10.43 1.23 24.94
C PRO A 172 11.28 2.00 25.95
N VAL A 173 12.33 2.68 25.47
CA VAL A 173 13.20 3.53 26.29
C VAL A 173 12.95 4.98 25.93
N TYR A 174 12.31 5.72 26.83
CA TYR A 174 11.99 7.14 26.67
C TYR A 174 13.10 8.03 27.24
N SER A 175 13.37 9.16 26.56
CA SER A 175 14.51 10.04 26.86
C SER A 175 14.37 10.86 28.15
N ASP A 176 13.18 10.92 28.73
CA ASP A 176 12.89 11.63 29.98
C ASP A 176 13.23 10.83 31.25
N GLY A 177 13.64 9.56 31.13
CA GLY A 177 14.19 8.77 32.25
C GLY A 177 13.23 8.48 33.41
N ILE A 178 11.99 8.97 33.33
CA ILE A 178 10.96 8.87 34.38
C ILE A 178 9.94 7.77 34.04
N GLU A 179 9.82 7.38 32.76
CA GLU A 179 8.88 6.37 32.29
C GLU A 179 9.63 5.24 31.55
N THR A 180 10.56 4.56 32.21
CA THR A 180 10.71 3.13 31.91
C THR A 180 9.54 2.43 32.59
N ASP A 181 8.32 2.64 32.10
CA ASP A 181 7.28 1.68 32.42
C ASP A 181 7.81 0.36 31.90
N SER A 182 8.18 -0.56 32.80
CA SER A 182 8.59 -1.93 32.50
C SER A 182 7.49 -2.74 31.80
N THR A 183 6.52 -2.06 31.19
CA THR A 183 5.44 -2.62 30.42
C THR A 183 5.99 -3.02 29.06
N VAL A 184 5.93 -4.32 28.80
CA VAL A 184 6.23 -4.91 27.51
C VAL A 184 5.40 -4.19 26.44
N PHE A 185 6.06 -3.60 25.45
CA PHE A 185 5.39 -2.91 24.36
C PHE A 185 5.06 -3.86 23.21
N LEU A 186 6.00 -4.71 22.82
CA LEU A 186 5.79 -5.73 21.78
C LEU A 186 6.45 -7.04 22.19
N LYS A 187 5.91 -8.16 21.73
CA LYS A 187 6.54 -9.48 21.85
C LYS A 187 7.21 -9.87 20.55
N ILE A 188 8.43 -10.35 20.63
CA ILE A 188 9.24 -10.81 19.50
C ILE A 188 8.67 -12.16 19.04
N VAL A 189 8.25 -12.21 17.78
CA VAL A 189 7.67 -13.42 17.16
C VAL A 189 8.63 -14.03 16.15
N GLN A 190 9.53 -13.22 15.60
CA GLN A 190 10.59 -13.67 14.71
C GLN A 190 11.85 -12.88 15.01
N GLU A 191 12.92 -13.60 15.33
CA GLU A 191 14.22 -13.03 15.65
C GLU A 191 15.23 -13.31 14.54
N ILE A 192 16.23 -12.43 14.45
CA ILE A 192 17.34 -12.52 13.50
C ILE A 192 18.13 -13.79 13.83
N LYS A 193 18.20 -14.73 12.87
CA LYS A 193 19.29 -15.71 12.87
C LYS A 193 20.55 -14.95 12.47
N ASN A 194 21.42 -14.67 13.42
CA ASN A 194 22.83 -14.39 13.13
C ASN A 194 23.48 -15.63 12.51
#